data_AF-A0A5B7EA71-F1
#
_entry.id   AF-A0A5B7EA71-F1
#
_cell.length_a   1.000
_cell.length_b   1.000
_cell.length_c   1.000
_cell.angle_alpha   90.00
_cell.angle_beta   90.00
_cell.angle_gamma   90.00
#
_symmetry.space_group_name_H-M   'P 1'
#
loop_
_entity.id
_entity.type
_entity.pdbx_description
1 polymer ?
#
loop_
_entity_poly.entity_id
_entity_poly.type
_entity_poly.pdbx_seq_one_letter_code
_entity_poly.pdbx_strand_id
1 'polypeptide(L)'
;MEQCSAFSDILRVPPFTYDVEAWFLHLEAVWAGADLSDLKRYQAVVRALPSEVVSRLYSVLTHPPAITGAFGRSREACFAALNSARYDGGRPSALLARLSALNRAAGFPWSEEMVRHKLSSLLPQPVRLQQQAAVTAGARRNPPLAAVPSSTEARLASVEASLRCLEALLARFPTQTDAEVCFYHRFFGEEARSYRPPCAWPHQGNGAGRGR
;
A
#
# COMPACT_ATOMS: atom_id res chain seq x y z
N MET A 1 41.20 13.94 4.09
CA MET A 1 39.82 13.42 4.04
C MET A 1 39.03 14.23 3.00
N GLU A 2 39.31 14.07 1.71
CA GLU A 2 38.73 14.92 0.62
C GLU A 2 38.17 14.09 -0.56
N GLN A 3 37.50 12.97 -0.28
CA GLN A 3 36.85 12.17 -1.32
C GLN A 3 35.45 11.74 -0.88
N CYS A 4 34.50 12.68 -0.74
CA CYS A 4 33.07 12.36 -0.62
C CYS A 4 32.13 13.28 -1.42
N SER A 5 32.61 14.33 -2.10
CA SER A 5 31.70 15.30 -2.74
C SER A 5 31.26 14.93 -4.17
N ALA A 6 32.03 14.08 -4.89
CA ALA A 6 31.75 13.77 -6.30
C ALA A 6 30.60 12.75 -6.51
N PHE A 7 30.19 12.02 -5.47
CA PHE A 7 29.05 11.09 -5.57
C PHE A 7 27.68 11.79 -5.55
N SER A 8 27.63 13.06 -5.12
CA SER A 8 26.40 13.82 -5.03
C SER A 8 25.91 14.34 -6.39
N ASP A 9 26.79 14.49 -7.39
CA ASP A 9 26.44 15.10 -8.67
C ASP A 9 25.92 14.11 -9.71
N ILE A 10 26.23 12.81 -9.58
CA ILE A 10 25.88 11.80 -10.60
C ILE A 10 24.39 11.43 -10.57
N LEU A 11 23.68 11.72 -9.48
CA LEU A 11 22.27 11.35 -9.30
C LEU A 11 21.42 12.56 -8.94
N ARG A 12 21.37 13.55 -9.83
CA ARG A 12 20.39 14.64 -9.70
C ARG A 12 18.98 14.07 -9.78
N VAL A 13 18.40 13.79 -8.61
CA VAL A 13 17.00 13.44 -8.48
C VAL A 13 16.16 14.69 -8.77
N PRO A 14 15.17 14.62 -9.69
CA PRO A 14 14.25 15.72 -9.91
C PRO A 14 13.52 16.10 -8.61
N PRO A 15 13.24 17.40 -8.38
CA PRO A 15 12.47 17.82 -7.22
C PRO A 15 11.10 17.12 -7.21
N PHE A 16 10.64 16.76 -6.02
CA PHE A 16 9.36 16.07 -5.84
C PHE A 16 8.18 16.91 -6.34
N THR A 17 7.26 16.27 -7.05
CA THR A 17 5.98 16.84 -7.48
C THR A 17 4.82 16.02 -6.94
N TYR A 18 3.67 16.65 -6.70
CA TYR A 18 2.46 15.94 -6.26
C TYR A 18 1.84 15.04 -7.33
N ASP A 19 2.20 15.22 -8.60
CA ASP A 19 2.01 14.20 -9.63
C ASP A 19 3.06 13.11 -9.44
N VAL A 20 2.71 12.13 -8.60
CA VAL A 20 3.62 11.05 -8.18
C VAL A 20 4.00 10.16 -9.36
N GLU A 21 3.08 9.90 -10.29
CA GLU A 21 3.35 9.06 -11.47
C GLU A 21 4.36 9.73 -12.41
N ALA A 22 4.15 11.02 -12.74
CA ALA A 22 5.08 11.75 -13.59
C ALA A 22 6.48 11.88 -12.94
N TRP A 23 6.53 12.07 -11.62
CA TRP A 23 7.80 12.13 -10.89
C TRP A 23 8.56 10.80 -10.90
N PHE A 24 7.87 9.67 -10.68
CA PHE A 24 8.49 8.34 -10.78
C PHE A 24 8.95 8.02 -12.20
N LEU A 25 8.20 8.39 -13.23
CA LEU A 25 8.63 8.21 -14.61
C LEU A 25 9.94 8.98 -14.90
N HIS A 26 10.08 10.19 -14.36
CA HIS A 26 11.32 10.97 -14.47
C HIS A 26 12.48 10.29 -13.74
N LEU A 27 12.26 9.79 -12.51
CA LEU A 27 13.26 9.02 -11.76
C LEU A 27 13.75 7.79 -12.54
N GLU A 28 12.82 7.02 -13.11
CA GLU A 28 13.15 5.85 -13.93
C GLU A 28 13.98 6.24 -15.15
N ALA A 29 13.61 7.32 -15.85
CA ALA A 29 14.37 7.83 -16.99
C ALA A 29 15.81 8.25 -16.59
N VAL A 30 15.98 8.90 -15.43
CA VAL A 30 17.30 9.28 -14.90
C VAL A 30 18.14 8.06 -14.54
N TRP A 31 17.53 6.98 -14.07
CA TRP A 31 18.22 5.76 -13.66
C TRP A 31 18.35 4.70 -14.75
N ALA A 32 17.71 4.86 -15.91
CA ALA A 32 17.67 3.86 -16.98
C ALA A 32 19.05 3.42 -17.50
N GLY A 33 20.11 4.20 -17.28
CA GLY A 33 21.49 3.85 -17.62
C GLY A 33 22.43 3.69 -16.43
N ALA A 34 21.92 3.82 -15.19
CA ALA A 34 22.74 3.79 -13.99
C ALA A 34 22.61 2.43 -13.28
N ASP A 35 23.74 1.76 -13.07
CA ASP A 35 23.81 0.50 -12.31
C ASP A 35 23.75 0.78 -10.80
N LEU A 36 22.56 1.16 -10.34
CA LEU A 36 22.28 1.45 -8.94
C LEU A 36 21.56 0.27 -8.31
N SER A 37 22.12 -0.22 -7.20
CA SER A 37 21.40 -1.13 -6.31
C SER A 37 20.09 -0.53 -5.84
N ASP A 38 19.05 -1.35 -5.63
CA ASP A 38 17.73 -0.92 -5.17
C ASP A 38 17.79 -0.11 -3.86
N LEU A 39 18.73 -0.43 -2.96
CA LEU A 39 18.96 0.35 -1.73
C LEU A 39 19.37 1.81 -2.03
N LYS A 40 20.23 2.03 -3.03
CA LYS A 40 20.67 3.38 -3.43
C LYS A 40 19.52 4.15 -4.09
N ARG A 41 18.72 3.49 -4.93
CA ARG A 41 17.51 4.09 -5.54
C ARG A 41 16.52 4.50 -4.45
N TYR A 42 16.23 3.60 -3.52
CA TYR A 42 15.37 3.87 -2.37
C TYR A 42 15.87 5.07 -1.54
N GLN A 43 17.15 5.10 -1.18
CA GLN A 43 17.74 6.22 -0.44
C GLN A 43 17.63 7.55 -1.20
N ALA A 44 17.79 7.52 -2.53
CA ALA A 44 17.65 8.69 -3.38
C ALA A 44 16.20 9.22 -3.41
N VAL A 45 15.19 8.33 -3.50
CA VAL A 45 13.77 8.72 -3.37
C VAL A 45 13.52 9.37 -2.02
N VAL A 46 13.89 8.71 -0.92
CA VAL A 46 13.60 9.19 0.44
C VAL A 46 14.22 10.56 0.69
N ARG A 47 15.43 10.82 0.18
CA ARG A 47 16.09 12.13 0.30
C ARG A 47 15.40 13.24 -0.48
N ALA A 48 14.70 12.91 -1.56
CA ALA A 48 14.01 13.86 -2.41
C ALA A 48 12.58 14.17 -1.96
N LEU A 49 12.02 13.36 -1.05
CA LEU A 49 10.67 13.58 -0.52
C LEU A 49 10.63 14.76 0.47
N PRO A 50 9.61 15.63 0.41
CA PRO A 50 9.37 16.65 1.43
C PRO A 50 9.09 16.03 2.81
N SER A 51 9.40 16.77 3.88
CA SER A 51 9.20 16.33 5.27
C SER A 51 7.77 15.89 5.57
N GLU A 52 6.78 16.53 4.94
CA GLU A 52 5.37 16.28 5.12
C GLU A 52 4.97 14.91 4.55
N VAL A 53 5.54 14.56 3.39
CA VAL A 53 5.31 13.27 2.74
C VAL A 53 6.01 12.16 3.51
N VAL A 54 7.26 12.40 3.94
CA VAL A 54 8.02 11.44 4.78
C VAL A 54 7.28 11.12 6.07
N SER A 55 6.72 12.14 6.74
CA SER A 55 5.97 11.97 7.98
C SER A 55 4.73 11.09 7.79
N ARG A 56 4.02 11.23 6.66
CA ARG A 56 2.86 10.40 6.32
C ARG A 56 3.25 8.96 5.97
N LEU A 57 4.42 8.78 5.35
CA LEU A 57 4.95 7.48 4.93
C LEU A 57 5.82 6.80 5.99
N TYR A 58 5.99 7.39 7.19
CA TYR A 58 6.95 6.91 8.18
C TYR A 58 6.81 5.43 8.51
N SER A 59 5.59 4.92 8.67
CA SER A 59 5.33 3.49 8.94
C SER A 59 5.82 2.59 7.80
N VAL A 60 5.63 3.02 6.55
CA VAL A 60 6.06 2.30 5.34
C VAL A 60 7.59 2.40 5.16
N LEU A 61 8.19 3.55 5.49
CA LEU A 61 9.63 3.76 5.35
C LEU A 61 10.44 3.05 6.45
N THR A 62 9.89 2.92 7.66
CA THR A 62 10.54 2.21 8.79
C THR A 62 10.46 0.70 8.66
N HIS A 63 9.38 0.20 8.05
CA HIS A 63 9.19 -1.21 7.79
C HIS A 63 8.97 -1.38 6.28
N PRO A 64 10.01 -1.13 5.45
CA PRO A 64 9.88 -1.29 4.03
C PRO A 64 9.44 -2.74 3.80
N PRO A 65 8.28 -2.96 3.15
CA PRO A 65 7.90 -4.33 2.83
C PRO A 65 9.02 -4.91 1.95
N ALA A 66 9.05 -6.23 1.74
CA ALA A 66 10.07 -6.88 0.91
C ALA A 66 10.03 -6.49 -0.60
N ILE A 67 9.52 -5.30 -0.92
CA ILE A 67 9.54 -4.54 -2.18
C ILE A 67 10.98 -4.16 -2.59
N THR A 68 11.99 -4.40 -1.74
CA THR A 68 13.39 -4.18 -2.11
C THR A 68 13.83 -4.97 -3.34
N GLY A 69 13.10 -6.00 -3.79
CA GLY A 69 13.30 -6.66 -5.09
C GLY A 69 12.33 -6.26 -6.20
N ALA A 70 11.40 -5.33 -5.95
CA ALA A 70 10.39 -4.88 -6.92
C ALA A 70 10.68 -3.47 -7.49
N PHE A 71 11.69 -2.76 -6.98
CA PHE A 71 12.13 -1.44 -7.47
C PHE A 71 12.74 -1.45 -8.90
N GLY A 72 12.62 -2.56 -9.62
CA GLY A 72 13.14 -2.72 -10.97
C GLY A 72 12.39 -3.72 -11.86
N ARG A 73 11.34 -4.39 -11.37
CA ARG A 73 10.42 -5.08 -12.28
C ARG A 73 9.38 -4.06 -12.71
N SER A 74 9.65 -3.43 -13.84
CA SER A 74 8.67 -2.55 -14.46
C SER A 74 7.33 -3.30 -14.57
N ARG A 75 6.24 -2.57 -14.44
CA ARG A 75 4.88 -3.11 -14.59
C ARG A 75 4.78 -3.98 -15.85
N GLU A 76 5.46 -3.56 -16.91
CA GLU A 76 5.56 -4.22 -18.20
C GLU A 76 6.30 -5.55 -18.11
N ALA A 77 7.36 -5.68 -17.31
CA ALA A 77 8.07 -6.95 -17.11
C ALA A 77 7.21 -7.98 -16.38
N CYS A 78 6.46 -7.56 -15.36
CA CYS A 78 5.48 -8.42 -14.68
C CYS A 78 4.32 -8.80 -15.61
N PHE A 79 3.82 -7.84 -16.39
CA PHE A 79 2.79 -8.08 -17.40
C PHE A 79 3.27 -9.02 -18.51
N ALA A 80 4.51 -8.86 -18.97
CA ALA A 80 5.15 -9.74 -19.94
C ALA A 80 5.33 -11.15 -19.37
N ALA A 81 5.84 -11.29 -18.14
CA ALA A 81 5.97 -12.60 -17.48
C ALA A 81 4.62 -13.32 -17.33
N LEU A 82 3.55 -12.58 -17.00
CA LEU A 82 2.19 -13.11 -16.93
C LEU A 82 1.64 -13.46 -18.31
N ASN A 83 1.91 -12.66 -19.33
CA ASN A 83 1.47 -12.95 -20.69
C ASN A 83 2.20 -14.11 -21.33
N SER A 84 3.47 -14.29 -21.01
CA SER A 84 4.31 -15.40 -21.44
C SER A 84 4.10 -16.68 -20.62
N ALA A 85 3.35 -16.63 -19.52
CA ALA A 85 3.04 -17.81 -18.73
C ALA A 85 2.32 -18.85 -19.61
N ARG A 86 2.89 -20.06 -19.71
CA ARG A 86 2.29 -21.17 -20.44
C ARG A 86 1.79 -22.25 -19.49
N TYR A 87 0.80 -23.00 -19.91
CA TYR A 87 0.45 -24.26 -19.25
C TYR A 87 1.43 -25.34 -19.68
N ASP A 88 2.08 -25.98 -18.71
CA ASP A 88 3.15 -26.97 -18.89
C ASP A 88 2.65 -28.42 -18.83
N GLY A 89 1.32 -28.63 -18.84
CA GLY A 89 0.72 -29.95 -18.65
C GLY A 89 0.62 -30.40 -17.19
N GLY A 90 1.10 -29.59 -16.24
CA GLY A 90 1.04 -29.86 -14.81
C GLY A 90 -0.36 -29.69 -14.19
N ARG A 91 -0.42 -29.68 -12.86
CA ARG A 91 -1.71 -29.49 -12.16
C ARG A 91 -2.22 -28.05 -12.36
N PRO A 92 -3.51 -27.84 -12.71
CA PRO A 92 -4.08 -26.49 -12.82
C PRO A 92 -3.89 -25.62 -11.57
N SER A 93 -3.87 -26.23 -10.38
CA SER A 93 -3.58 -25.53 -9.12
C SER A 93 -2.16 -24.97 -9.04
N ALA A 94 -1.18 -25.64 -9.64
CA ALA A 94 0.20 -25.15 -9.70
C ALA A 94 0.31 -23.93 -10.64
N LEU A 95 -0.40 -23.95 -11.78
CA LEU A 95 -0.50 -22.78 -12.67
C LEU A 95 -1.17 -21.60 -11.95
N LEU A 96 -2.27 -21.84 -11.24
CA LEU A 96 -2.94 -20.80 -10.45
C LEU A 96 -2.00 -20.23 -9.37
N ALA A 97 -1.30 -21.06 -8.61
CA ALA A 97 -0.34 -20.61 -7.62
C ALA A 97 0.77 -19.74 -8.23
N ARG A 98 1.25 -20.11 -9.43
CA ARG A 98 2.24 -19.33 -10.18
C ARG A 98 1.69 -17.99 -10.65
N LEU A 99 0.48 -17.94 -11.20
CA LEU A 99 -0.20 -16.70 -11.59
C LEU A 99 -0.44 -15.79 -10.38
N SER A 100 -0.88 -16.33 -9.24
CA SER A 100 -1.07 -15.58 -8.00
C SER A 100 0.25 -15.04 -7.43
N ALA A 101 1.34 -15.81 -7.53
CA ALA A 101 2.67 -15.35 -7.11
C ALA A 101 3.16 -14.18 -7.98
N LEU A 102 3.01 -14.30 -9.31
CA LEU A 102 3.31 -13.22 -10.25
C LEU A 102 2.44 -11.98 -9.99
N ASN A 103 1.17 -12.17 -9.67
CA ASN A 103 0.26 -11.08 -9.34
C ASN A 103 0.69 -10.32 -8.08
N ARG A 104 1.11 -11.03 -7.02
CA ARG A 104 1.65 -10.41 -5.81
C ARG A 104 2.97 -9.67 -6.07
N ALA A 105 3.79 -10.16 -6.99
CA ALA A 105 5.06 -9.54 -7.35
C ALA A 105 4.90 -8.28 -8.23
N ALA A 106 3.74 -8.08 -8.87
CA ALA A 106 3.52 -7.00 -9.82
C ALA A 106 3.36 -5.60 -9.18
N GLY A 107 3.34 -5.49 -7.85
CA GLY A 107 3.10 -4.23 -7.13
C GLY A 107 1.68 -3.67 -7.26
N PHE A 108 0.94 -4.09 -8.29
CA PHE A 108 -0.46 -3.75 -8.52
C PHE A 108 -1.28 -5.04 -8.74
N PRO A 109 -2.01 -5.52 -7.72
CA PRO A 109 -2.71 -6.80 -7.80
C PRO A 109 -3.85 -6.72 -8.82
N TRP A 110 -3.82 -7.61 -9.81
CA TRP A 110 -4.93 -7.90 -10.70
C TRP A 110 -6.14 -8.37 -9.90
N SER A 111 -7.33 -8.01 -10.38
CA SER A 111 -8.58 -8.54 -9.84
C SER A 111 -8.61 -10.07 -9.97
N GLU A 112 -9.29 -10.73 -9.03
CA GLU A 112 -9.48 -12.18 -9.12
C GLU A 112 -10.14 -12.61 -10.43
N GLU A 113 -11.03 -11.77 -10.98
CA GLU A 113 -11.69 -12.02 -12.25
C GLU A 113 -10.68 -12.07 -13.42
N MET A 114 -9.71 -11.15 -13.45
CA MET A 114 -8.64 -11.17 -14.46
C MET A 114 -7.75 -12.40 -14.33
N VAL A 115 -7.38 -12.78 -13.10
CA VAL A 115 -6.58 -14.00 -12.85
C VAL A 115 -7.35 -15.23 -13.30
N ARG A 116 -8.67 -15.32 -13.00
CA ARG A 116 -9.55 -16.40 -13.45
C ARG A 116 -9.66 -16.45 -14.97
N HIS A 117 -9.82 -15.29 -15.62
CA HIS A 117 -9.89 -15.20 -17.07
C HIS A 117 -8.59 -15.66 -17.73
N LYS A 118 -7.42 -15.20 -17.24
CA LYS A 118 -6.11 -15.61 -17.74
C LYS A 118 -5.84 -17.10 -17.50
N LEU A 119 -6.19 -17.62 -16.31
CA LEU A 119 -6.09 -19.05 -16.04
C LEU A 119 -6.93 -19.84 -17.05
N SER A 120 -8.18 -19.43 -17.25
CA SER A 120 -9.09 -20.09 -18.19
C SER A 120 -8.55 -20.09 -19.62
N SER A 121 -7.96 -18.98 -20.08
CA SER A 121 -7.40 -18.90 -21.44
C SER A 121 -6.13 -19.75 -21.64
N LEU A 122 -5.40 -20.05 -20.56
CA LEU A 122 -4.21 -20.91 -20.61
C LEU A 122 -4.50 -22.41 -20.49
N LEU A 123 -5.69 -22.79 -20.00
CA LEU A 123 -6.04 -24.20 -19.81
C LEU A 123 -6.44 -24.89 -21.13
N PRO A 124 -6.06 -26.17 -21.33
CA PRO A 124 -6.53 -26.96 -22.46
C PRO A 124 -8.06 -27.03 -22.52
N GLN A 125 -8.62 -27.06 -23.73
CA GLN A 125 -10.07 -27.16 -23.96
C GLN A 125 -10.78 -28.26 -23.14
N PRO A 126 -10.26 -29.50 -23.01
CA PRO A 126 -10.95 -30.52 -22.23
C PRO A 126 -11.06 -30.15 -20.73
N VAL A 127 -10.03 -29.51 -20.17
CA VAL A 127 -10.04 -29.08 -18.76
C VAL A 127 -11.04 -27.95 -18.56
N ARG A 128 -11.13 -27.01 -19.51
CA ARG A 128 -12.12 -25.92 -19.47
C ARG A 128 -13.56 -26.46 -19.48
N LEU A 129 -13.84 -27.43 -20.36
CA LEU A 129 -15.16 -28.05 -20.44
C LEU A 129 -15.52 -28.80 -19.16
N GLN A 130 -14.56 -29.51 -18.56
CA GLN A 130 -14.77 -30.18 -17.26
C GLN A 130 -15.05 -29.17 -16.13
N GLN A 131 -14.34 -28.04 -16.09
CA GLN A 131 -14.60 -26.99 -15.09
C GLN A 131 -15.99 -26.38 -15.26
N GLN A 132 -16.39 -26.05 -16.49
CA GLN A 132 -17.73 -25.53 -16.78
C GLN A 132 -18.83 -26.54 -16.41
N ALA A 133 -18.61 -27.82 -16.72
CA ALA A 133 -19.52 -28.89 -16.36
C ALA A 133 -19.62 -29.04 -14.84
N ALA A 134 -18.51 -28.96 -14.10
CA ALA A 134 -18.50 -29.02 -12.64
C ALA A 134 -19.24 -27.83 -11.99
N VAL A 135 -19.06 -26.62 -12.53
CA VAL A 135 -19.80 -25.42 -12.08
C VAL A 135 -21.30 -25.59 -12.34
N THR A 136 -21.68 -26.08 -13.52
CA THR A 136 -23.09 -26.32 -13.89
C THR A 136 -23.72 -27.45 -13.06
N ALA A 137 -22.95 -28.50 -12.78
CA ALA A 137 -23.38 -29.61 -11.94
C ALA A 137 -23.49 -29.23 -10.46
N GLY A 138 -22.57 -28.39 -9.97
CA GLY A 138 -22.61 -27.81 -8.63
C GLY A 138 -23.80 -26.88 -8.44
N ALA A 139 -24.17 -26.11 -9.47
CA ALA A 139 -25.37 -25.25 -9.45
C ALA A 139 -26.67 -26.06 -9.27
N ARG A 140 -26.71 -27.33 -9.72
CA ARG A 140 -27.85 -28.24 -9.49
C ARG A 140 -27.88 -28.88 -8.10
N ARG A 141 -26.81 -28.76 -7.31
CA ARG A 141 -26.73 -29.28 -5.94
C ARG A 141 -27.00 -28.22 -4.87
N ASN A 142 -27.44 -27.02 -5.24
CA ASN A 142 -28.13 -26.15 -4.30
C ASN A 142 -29.59 -26.60 -4.25
N PRO A 143 -30.02 -27.39 -3.23
CA PRO A 143 -31.43 -27.48 -2.91
C PRO A 143 -31.98 -26.05 -2.69
N PRO A 144 -33.27 -25.80 -2.98
CA PRO A 144 -33.89 -24.52 -2.64
C PRO A 144 -33.55 -24.19 -1.19
N LEU A 145 -32.96 -23.01 -0.98
CA LEU A 145 -32.42 -22.53 0.29
C LEU A 145 -33.40 -22.82 1.44
N ALA A 146 -33.24 -23.95 2.10
CA ALA A 146 -33.76 -24.12 3.45
C ALA A 146 -32.98 -23.12 4.30
N ALA A 147 -33.72 -22.31 5.07
CA ALA A 147 -33.24 -21.19 5.86
C ALA A 147 -31.83 -21.44 6.42
N VAL A 148 -30.88 -20.62 5.95
CA VAL A 148 -29.53 -20.58 6.49
C VAL A 148 -29.65 -20.32 8.00
N PRO A 149 -29.06 -21.15 8.87
CA PRO A 149 -29.16 -20.95 10.31
C PRO A 149 -28.54 -19.59 10.68
N SER A 150 -29.17 -18.90 11.63
CA SER A 150 -28.94 -17.51 12.10
C SER A 150 -27.50 -17.10 12.47
N SER A 151 -26.53 -17.99 12.30
CA SER A 151 -25.11 -17.79 12.58
C SER A 151 -24.44 -16.80 11.62
N THR A 152 -24.82 -16.78 10.33
CA THR A 152 -24.24 -15.82 9.38
C THR A 152 -24.79 -14.40 9.57
N GLU A 153 -26.07 -14.27 9.92
CA GLU A 153 -26.67 -12.98 10.26
C GLU A 153 -26.06 -12.39 11.53
N ALA A 154 -25.82 -13.20 12.56
CA ALA A 154 -25.15 -12.75 13.78
C ALA A 154 -23.73 -12.24 13.52
N ARG A 155 -22.98 -12.89 12.59
CA ARG A 155 -21.64 -12.44 12.20
C ARG A 155 -21.67 -11.14 11.40
N LEU A 156 -22.64 -10.98 10.50
CA LEU A 156 -22.82 -9.72 9.76
C LEU A 156 -23.20 -8.57 10.68
N ALA A 157 -24.11 -8.78 11.63
CA ALA A 157 -24.47 -7.79 12.64
C ALA A 157 -23.28 -7.39 13.52
N SER A 158 -22.39 -8.33 13.87
CA SER A 158 -21.17 -8.05 14.63
C SER A 158 -20.15 -7.22 13.84
N VAL A 159 -19.99 -7.49 12.54
CA VAL A 159 -19.12 -6.70 11.66
C VAL A 159 -19.68 -5.29 11.48
N GLU A 160 -20.99 -5.16 11.27
CA GLU A 160 -21.65 -3.87 11.11
C GLU A 160 -21.56 -3.01 12.39
N ALA A 161 -21.74 -3.62 13.56
CA ALA A 161 -21.53 -2.94 14.84
C ALA A 161 -20.08 -2.45 15.01
N SER A 162 -19.10 -3.24 14.57
CA SER A 162 -17.68 -2.87 14.62
C SER A 162 -17.35 -1.70 13.70
N LEU A 163 -17.94 -1.66 12.50
CA LEU A 163 -17.78 -0.54 11.56
C LEU A 163 -18.38 0.75 12.11
N ARG A 164 -19.60 0.70 12.67
CA ARG A 164 -20.22 1.89 13.30
C ARG A 164 -19.40 2.41 14.49
N CYS A 165 -18.78 1.51 15.27
CA CYS A 165 -17.88 1.91 16.35
C CYS A 165 -16.64 2.64 15.81
N LEU A 166 -16.04 2.13 14.73
CA LEU A 166 -14.89 2.76 14.08
C LEU A 166 -15.25 4.13 13.49
N GLU A 167 -16.40 4.25 12.84
CA GLU A 167 -16.92 5.52 12.32
C GLU A 167 -17.18 6.54 13.43
N ALA A 168 -17.73 6.11 14.56
CA ALA A 168 -17.93 6.97 15.73
C ALA A 168 -16.60 7.44 16.34
N LEU A 169 -15.56 6.60 16.32
CA LEU A 169 -14.21 7.00 16.71
C LEU A 169 -13.63 7.99 15.72
N LEU A 170 -13.76 7.75 14.41
CA LEU A 170 -13.29 8.64 13.35
C LEU A 170 -13.98 10.00 13.37
N ALA A 171 -15.29 10.04 13.61
CA ALA A 171 -16.07 11.26 13.76
C ALA A 171 -15.69 12.08 15.01
N ARG A 172 -15.10 11.43 16.03
CA ARG A 172 -14.53 12.11 17.20
C ARG A 172 -13.14 12.67 16.97
N PHE A 173 -12.49 12.42 15.83
CA PHE A 173 -11.31 13.17 15.47
C PHE A 173 -11.76 14.49 14.84
N PRO A 174 -11.49 15.65 15.48
CA PRO A 174 -11.74 16.94 14.85
C PRO A 174 -11.12 16.95 13.45
N THR A 175 -11.98 17.21 12.46
CA THR A 175 -11.57 17.55 11.11
C THR A 175 -10.58 18.70 11.18
N GLN A 176 -9.68 18.73 10.22
CA GLN A 176 -8.41 19.46 10.18
C GLN A 176 -8.56 21.00 10.09
N THR A 177 -9.53 21.60 10.78
CA THR A 177 -9.69 23.04 10.93
C THR A 177 -9.15 23.56 12.26
N ASP A 178 -8.83 22.68 13.22
CA ASP A 178 -8.07 23.01 14.45
C ASP A 178 -6.54 23.07 14.18
N ALA A 179 -6.13 23.71 13.08
CA ALA A 179 -4.73 23.85 12.70
C ALA A 179 -3.91 24.72 13.67
N GLU A 180 -4.57 25.35 14.64
CA GLU A 180 -3.93 26.30 15.55
C GLU A 180 -3.47 25.67 16.87
N VAL A 181 -3.86 24.44 17.20
CA VAL A 181 -3.47 23.78 18.46
C VAL A 181 -2.50 22.64 18.20
N CYS A 182 -1.31 22.71 18.81
CA CYS A 182 -0.31 21.64 18.64
C CYS A 182 -0.79 20.32 19.26
N PHE A 183 -0.23 19.21 18.77
CA PHE A 183 -0.57 17.85 19.21
C PHE A 183 -0.64 17.68 20.74
N TYR A 184 0.29 18.29 21.48
CA TYR A 184 0.35 18.18 22.93
C TYR A 184 -0.83 18.85 23.64
N HIS A 185 -1.19 20.08 23.27
CA HIS A 185 -2.36 20.74 23.86
C HIS A 185 -3.67 20.09 23.40
N ARG A 186 -3.72 19.51 22.20
CA ARG A 186 -4.89 18.74 21.74
C ARG A 186 -5.15 17.50 22.59
N PHE A 187 -4.10 16.86 23.11
CA PHE A 187 -4.22 15.61 23.86
C PHE A 187 -4.25 15.81 25.38
N PHE A 188 -3.45 16.75 25.90
CA PHE A 188 -3.27 16.97 27.34
C PHE A 188 -3.94 18.26 27.85
N GLY A 189 -4.52 19.08 26.97
CA GLY A 189 -5.14 20.35 27.36
C GLY A 189 -4.15 21.27 28.09
N GLU A 190 -4.62 21.90 29.17
CA GLU A 190 -3.81 22.79 30.03
C GLU A 190 -2.70 22.07 30.80
N GLU A 191 -2.74 20.73 30.92
CA GLU A 191 -1.71 19.94 31.61
C GLU A 191 -0.47 19.68 30.73
N ALA A 192 -0.48 20.12 29.46
CA ALA A 192 0.62 19.93 28.53
C ALA A 192 1.90 20.64 29.02
N ARG A 193 2.90 19.86 29.44
CA ARG A 193 4.21 20.36 29.87
C ARG A 193 5.17 20.70 28.73
N SER A 194 4.76 20.46 27.48
CA SER A 194 5.59 20.64 26.30
C SER A 194 4.72 21.03 25.11
N TYR A 195 5.22 21.93 24.26
CA TYR A 195 4.51 22.41 23.07
C TYR A 195 5.50 22.76 21.95
N ARG A 196 5.02 22.82 20.71
CA ARG A 196 5.77 23.34 19.55
C ARG A 196 5.04 24.56 18.96
N PRO A 197 5.71 25.73 18.83
CA PRO A 197 5.17 26.87 18.08
C PRO A 197 5.09 26.57 16.56
N PRO A 198 4.14 27.18 15.83
CA PRO A 198 3.07 28.05 16.30
C PRO A 198 1.92 27.25 16.94
N CYS A 199 1.46 27.68 18.11
CA CYS A 199 0.31 27.10 18.81
C CYS A 199 -0.49 28.24 19.44
N ALA A 200 -1.76 28.38 19.07
CA ALA A 200 -2.67 29.42 19.54
C ALA A 200 -3.41 29.05 20.83
N TRP A 201 -2.88 28.11 21.63
CA TRP A 201 -3.51 27.74 22.90
C TRP A 201 -3.45 28.96 23.85
N PRO A 202 -4.60 29.51 24.27
CA PRO A 202 -4.63 30.67 25.14
C PRO A 202 -4.09 30.29 26.52
N HIS A 203 -3.20 31.11 27.07
CA HIS A 203 -2.52 30.96 28.36
C HIS A 203 -1.40 29.91 28.43
N GLN A 204 -0.22 30.34 28.02
CA GLN A 204 0.97 30.05 28.82
C GLN A 204 1.11 31.13 29.86
N GLY A 205 0.68 30.84 31.09
CA GLY A 205 1.27 31.48 32.24
C GLY A 205 2.74 31.11 32.23
N ASN A 206 3.57 31.91 31.56
CA ASN A 206 5.01 31.87 31.72
C ASN A 206 5.25 31.92 33.22
N GLY A 207 5.62 30.78 33.80
CA GLY A 207 6.14 30.70 35.15
C GLY A 207 7.42 31.50 35.17
N ALA A 208 7.28 32.83 35.26
CA ALA A 208 8.34 33.74 35.60
C ALA A 208 8.96 33.16 36.86
N GLY A 209 10.22 32.73 36.73
CA GLY A 209 10.90 31.94 37.73
C GLY A 209 10.76 32.59 39.10
N ARG A 210 10.35 31.80 40.09
CA ARG A 210 10.66 32.11 41.48
C ARG A 210 12.17 32.05 41.61
N GLY A 211 12.80 33.22 41.50
CA GLY A 211 14.19 33.41 41.89
C GLY A 211 14.30 33.27 43.40
N ARG A 212 15.15 32.31 43.80
CA ARG A 212 15.81 32.10 45.09
C ARG A 212 14.95 31.99 46.35
#